data_AF-E9FXJ7-F1
#
_entry.id   AF-E9FXJ7-F1
#
_cell.length_a   1.000
_cell.length_b   1.000
_cell.length_c   1.000
_cell.angle_alpha   90.00
_cell.angle_beta   90.00
_cell.angle_gamma   90.00
#
_symmetry.space_group_name_H-M   'P 1'
#
loop_
_entity.id
_entity.type
_entity.pdbx_description
1 polymer ?
#
loop_
_entity_poly.entity_id
_entity_poly.type
_entity_poly.pdbx_seq_one_letter_code
_entity_poly.pdbx_strand_id
1 'polypeptide(L)'
;MAFKFALLFGLVAFASACSQAPGTTTTTVTTTVTTVSADEGDEGILSSHDRSVIRKTWDQAKKDGDVAPQVLYRFVTAHPEYQKMFSKFASVPQNELLGNGNFLAQAYTILAGLNVVVQSLSSQELLANQLNALGGAHQARGATPIMFEQFGEILTGVLAEELGSAFNAEAQSAWKSGLAALVAGISKTLKKSEDLADPQTKFTGRQIRDAQRTWENIRGGRNAMVSSIFIKLFKETPRVQKYFAKFANVAVDALAGNADYEKQVALVADRLDSMIAALDDKLQILGNMNYMRYTHAARSIPRGVWEDFGRLIFDVLSSKGLSADELNSWRGVLGVFLNGIAPKK
;
A
#
# COMPACT_ATOMS: atom_id res chain seq x y z
N MET A 1 -14.80 32.64 4.12
CA MET A 1 -14.26 32.13 2.83
C MET A 1 -14.15 30.63 2.95
N ALA A 2 -15.09 29.90 2.34
CA ALA A 2 -15.26 28.46 2.51
C ALA A 2 -14.40 27.68 1.50
N PHE A 3 -13.53 26.80 1.98
CA PHE A 3 -12.89 25.77 1.16
C PHE A 3 -13.59 24.43 1.44
N LYS A 4 -14.38 23.98 0.45
CA LYS A 4 -15.05 22.69 0.42
C LYS A 4 -14.04 21.60 0.06
N PHE A 5 -13.72 20.71 0.99
CA PHE A 5 -13.11 19.41 0.69
C PHE A 5 -14.23 18.39 0.47
N ALA A 6 -14.63 18.23 -0.78
CA ALA A 6 -15.49 17.15 -1.25
C ALA A 6 -14.77 16.46 -2.41
N LEU A 7 -13.89 15.50 -2.10
CA LEU A 7 -13.41 14.53 -3.09
C LEU A 7 -12.74 13.35 -2.38
N LEU A 8 -13.50 12.30 -2.08
CA LEU A 8 -13.04 10.90 -2.01
C LEU A 8 -14.22 9.95 -1.75
N PHE A 9 -15.18 9.97 -2.68
CA PHE A 9 -16.13 8.88 -2.89
C PHE A 9 -16.14 8.61 -4.40
N GLY A 10 -15.25 7.73 -4.84
CA GLY A 10 -15.22 7.25 -6.22
C GLY A 10 -15.20 5.75 -6.19
N LEU A 11 -16.36 5.14 -6.51
CA LEU A 11 -16.58 3.79 -7.08
C LEU A 11 -17.86 3.15 -6.55
N VAL A 12 -19.04 3.68 -6.91
CA VAL A 12 -20.27 2.87 -7.07
C VAL A 12 -21.17 3.52 -8.14
N ALA A 13 -21.74 2.68 -9.00
CA ALA A 13 -22.88 2.88 -9.90
C ALA A 13 -22.60 3.36 -11.35
N PHE A 14 -22.39 2.37 -12.24
CA PHE A 14 -22.89 2.43 -13.61
C PHE A 14 -24.05 1.43 -13.73
N ALA A 15 -25.26 1.93 -13.99
CA ALA A 15 -26.35 1.13 -14.52
C ALA A 15 -27.22 2.01 -15.44
N SER A 16 -27.34 1.50 -16.66
CA SER A 16 -28.11 1.93 -17.83
C SER A 16 -29.44 2.64 -17.60
N ALA A 17 -29.70 3.64 -18.44
CA ALA A 17 -30.99 3.83 -19.09
C ALA A 17 -30.78 4.44 -20.49
N CYS A 18 -31.23 3.73 -21.52
CA CYS A 18 -31.24 4.16 -22.92
C CYS A 18 -32.42 5.08 -23.20
N SER A 19 -32.21 6.12 -24.01
CA SER A 19 -33.21 6.65 -24.94
C SER A 19 -32.49 7.29 -26.13
N GLN A 20 -32.77 6.78 -27.33
CA GLN A 20 -32.15 7.18 -28.59
C GLN A 20 -32.72 8.51 -29.12
N ALA A 21 -31.86 9.35 -29.70
CA ALA A 21 -32.15 10.16 -30.89
C ALA A 21 -30.83 10.39 -31.68
N PRO A 22 -30.88 10.53 -33.02
CA PRO A 22 -29.78 10.12 -33.90
C PRO A 22 -28.86 11.27 -34.33
N GLY A 23 -27.59 10.91 -34.52
CA GLY A 23 -26.64 11.69 -35.32
C GLY A 23 -25.43 12.18 -34.54
N THR A 24 -24.40 11.32 -34.39
CA THR A 24 -22.99 11.72 -34.38
C THR A 24 -22.09 10.49 -34.44
N THR A 25 -21.01 10.63 -35.20
CA THR A 25 -19.94 9.69 -35.57
C THR A 25 -19.53 8.68 -34.49
N THR A 26 -19.66 7.39 -34.81
CA THR A 26 -19.18 6.27 -33.98
C THR A 26 -17.66 6.14 -34.06
N THR A 27 -16.95 6.57 -33.03
CA THR A 27 -15.59 6.10 -32.76
C THR A 27 -15.69 4.90 -31.83
N THR A 28 -15.49 3.70 -32.38
CA THR A 28 -15.48 2.46 -31.60
C THR A 28 -14.21 2.41 -30.75
N VAL A 29 -14.31 2.88 -29.50
CA VAL A 29 -13.30 2.63 -28.47
C VAL A 29 -13.60 1.27 -27.87
N THR A 30 -12.83 0.25 -28.26
CA THR A 30 -12.85 -1.06 -27.60
C THR A 30 -12.35 -0.89 -26.17
N THR A 31 -13.27 -0.69 -25.24
CA THR A 31 -12.97 -0.72 -23.81
C THR A 31 -12.90 -2.19 -23.42
N THR A 32 -11.69 -2.73 -23.29
CA THR A 32 -11.49 -4.04 -22.68
C THR A 32 -11.88 -3.93 -21.22
N VAL A 33 -13.11 -4.34 -20.88
CA VAL A 33 -13.50 -4.57 -19.49
C VAL A 33 -12.70 -5.78 -19.02
N THR A 34 -11.59 -5.53 -18.31
CA THR A 34 -10.92 -6.58 -17.56
C THR A 34 -11.85 -6.98 -16.43
N THR A 35 -12.64 -8.02 -16.65
CA THR A 35 -13.34 -8.72 -15.58
C THR A 35 -12.26 -9.25 -14.63
N VAL A 36 -12.14 -8.65 -13.45
CA VAL A 36 -11.36 -9.22 -12.35
C VAL A 36 -12.07 -10.52 -11.97
N SER A 37 -11.60 -11.63 -12.51
CA SER A 37 -12.06 -12.95 -12.11
C SER A 37 -11.87 -13.08 -10.60
N ALA A 38 -12.91 -13.54 -9.90
CA ALA A 38 -12.81 -13.86 -8.48
C ALA A 38 -11.67 -14.86 -8.29
N ASP A 39 -10.74 -14.54 -7.40
CA ASP A 39 -9.71 -15.48 -7.00
C ASP A 39 -10.40 -16.52 -6.11
N GLU A 40 -10.70 -17.70 -6.66
CA GLU A 40 -11.32 -18.82 -5.92
C GLU A 40 -10.27 -19.68 -5.19
N GLY A 41 -8.99 -19.31 -5.27
CA GLY A 41 -7.89 -19.97 -4.58
C GLY A 41 -7.96 -19.84 -3.06
N ASP A 42 -7.36 -20.83 -2.39
CA ASP A 42 -7.15 -20.88 -0.94
C ASP A 42 -5.84 -20.19 -0.51
N GLU A 43 -5.05 -19.73 -1.48
CA GLU A 43 -3.97 -18.78 -1.20
C GLU A 43 -4.64 -17.45 -0.84
N GLY A 44 -4.43 -16.96 0.39
CA GLY A 44 -5.03 -15.72 0.90
C GLY A 44 -5.09 -15.68 2.43
N ILE A 45 -5.39 -14.51 2.99
CA ILE A 45 -5.55 -14.34 4.46
C ILE A 45 -6.84 -15.05 4.97
N LEU A 46 -7.79 -15.31 4.08
CA LEU A 46 -9.06 -16.01 4.32
C LEU A 46 -9.30 -17.01 3.20
N SER A 47 -9.89 -18.18 3.49
CA SER A 47 -10.26 -19.19 2.49
C SER A 47 -11.37 -18.69 1.56
N SER A 48 -11.48 -19.24 0.35
CA SER A 48 -12.57 -18.90 -0.58
C SER A 48 -13.95 -19.24 0.00
N HIS A 49 -14.00 -20.31 0.79
CA HIS A 49 -15.16 -20.74 1.55
C HIS A 49 -15.58 -19.68 2.60
N ASP A 50 -14.68 -19.24 3.48
CA ASP A 50 -14.98 -18.24 4.50
C ASP A 50 -15.44 -16.92 3.86
N ARG A 51 -14.79 -16.49 2.77
CA ARG A 51 -15.20 -15.30 2.00
C ARG A 51 -16.61 -15.43 1.45
N SER A 52 -17.03 -16.62 1.04
CA SER A 52 -18.40 -16.89 0.56
C SER A 52 -19.41 -16.83 1.70
N VAL A 53 -19.13 -17.50 2.82
CA VAL A 53 -20.00 -17.52 4.01
C VAL A 53 -20.21 -16.10 4.54
N ILE A 54 -19.14 -15.33 4.73
CA ILE A 54 -19.23 -13.94 5.22
C ILE A 54 -20.10 -13.09 4.30
N ARG A 55 -19.90 -13.15 2.97
CA ARG A 55 -20.71 -12.38 2.00
C ARG A 55 -22.19 -12.77 2.06
N LYS A 56 -22.50 -14.07 2.07
CA LYS A 56 -23.88 -14.56 2.12
C LYS A 56 -24.60 -14.12 3.40
N THR A 57 -23.95 -14.29 4.55
CA THR A 57 -24.49 -13.88 5.84
C THR A 57 -24.64 -12.36 5.93
N TRP A 58 -23.68 -11.61 5.40
CA TRP A 58 -23.74 -10.14 5.35
C TRP A 58 -24.88 -9.63 4.45
N ASP A 59 -25.13 -10.27 3.30
CA ASP A 59 -26.20 -9.89 2.39
C ASP A 59 -27.60 -10.07 2.99
N GLN A 60 -27.74 -10.91 4.01
CA GLN A 60 -28.94 -11.00 4.84
C GLN A 60 -28.94 -9.90 5.91
N ALA A 61 -27.87 -9.78 6.70
CA ALA A 61 -27.76 -8.82 7.80
C ALA A 61 -27.99 -7.37 7.36
N LYS A 62 -27.39 -6.95 6.24
CA LYS A 62 -27.45 -5.55 5.81
C LYS A 62 -28.84 -5.08 5.36
N LYS A 63 -29.79 -6.01 5.17
CA LYS A 63 -31.19 -5.70 4.84
C LYS A 63 -32.00 -5.39 6.09
N ASP A 64 -31.51 -5.82 7.24
CA ASP A 64 -32.08 -5.50 8.53
C ASP A 64 -31.71 -4.07 8.92
N GLY A 65 -32.73 -3.23 9.13
CA GLY A 65 -32.56 -1.83 9.49
C GLY A 65 -31.96 -1.63 10.87
N ASP A 66 -32.07 -2.62 11.76
CA ASP A 66 -31.68 -2.55 13.16
C ASP A 66 -30.21 -2.91 13.37
N VAL A 67 -29.59 -3.69 12.47
CA VAL A 67 -28.18 -4.10 12.58
C VAL A 67 -27.26 -2.89 12.74
N ALA A 68 -27.39 -1.85 11.91
CA ALA A 68 -26.48 -0.71 11.97
C ALA A 68 -26.59 0.10 13.27
N PRO A 69 -27.80 0.58 13.68
CA PRO A 69 -27.96 1.26 14.96
C PRO A 69 -27.53 0.41 16.15
N GLN A 70 -27.87 -0.89 16.18
CA GLN A 70 -27.54 -1.79 17.29
C GLN A 70 -26.04 -2.01 17.44
N VAL A 71 -25.30 -2.21 16.34
CA VAL A 71 -23.84 -2.37 16.38
C VAL A 71 -23.19 -1.14 17.00
N LEU A 72 -23.49 0.06 16.49
CA LEU A 72 -22.87 1.28 17.01
C LEU A 72 -23.31 1.56 18.46
N TYR A 73 -24.57 1.31 18.80
CA TYR A 73 -25.13 1.56 20.13
C TYR A 73 -24.46 0.70 21.18
N ARG A 74 -24.37 -0.62 20.92
CA ARG A 74 -23.71 -1.56 21.83
C ARG A 74 -22.22 -1.29 21.93
N PHE A 75 -21.57 -0.91 20.83
CA PHE A 75 -20.15 -0.57 20.83
C PHE A 75 -19.84 0.63 21.74
N VAL A 76 -20.59 1.73 21.63
CA VAL A 76 -20.37 2.92 22.49
C VAL A 76 -20.94 2.75 23.90
N THR A 77 -21.84 1.78 24.12
CA THR A 77 -22.32 1.40 25.45
C THR A 77 -21.26 0.59 26.19
N ALA A 78 -20.66 -0.40 25.52
CA ALA A 78 -19.57 -1.22 26.06
C ALA A 78 -18.27 -0.42 26.24
N HIS A 79 -18.04 0.57 25.39
CA HIS A 79 -16.85 1.43 25.40
C HIS A 79 -17.23 2.93 25.35
N PRO A 80 -17.71 3.51 26.46
CA PRO A 80 -18.16 4.91 26.51
C PRO A 80 -17.08 5.93 26.10
N GLU A 81 -15.80 5.59 26.28
CA GLU A 81 -14.66 6.39 25.84
C GLU A 81 -14.63 6.58 24.31
N TYR A 82 -15.15 5.65 23.52
CA TYR A 82 -15.18 5.75 22.06
C TYR A 82 -16.28 6.66 21.55
N GLN A 83 -17.36 6.86 22.32
CA GLN A 83 -18.39 7.84 21.97
C GLN A 83 -17.78 9.24 21.79
N LYS A 84 -16.78 9.58 22.62
CA LYS A 84 -16.09 10.88 22.59
C LYS A 84 -15.34 11.13 21.28
N MET A 85 -15.02 10.09 20.51
CA MET A 85 -14.36 10.20 19.21
C MET A 85 -15.32 10.69 18.11
N PHE A 86 -16.63 10.63 18.35
CA PHE A 86 -17.66 11.07 17.40
C PHE A 86 -18.22 12.44 17.80
N SER A 87 -17.54 13.51 17.41
CA SER A 87 -17.84 14.89 17.85
C SER A 87 -19.30 15.33 17.70
N LYS A 88 -20.05 14.79 16.73
CA LYS A 88 -21.46 15.13 16.49
C LYS A 88 -22.46 14.58 17.51
N PHE A 89 -22.05 13.59 18.32
CA PHE A 89 -22.88 13.01 19.38
C PHE A 89 -22.07 12.63 20.64
N ALA A 90 -20.86 13.18 20.78
CA ALA A 90 -19.95 12.89 21.89
C ALA A 90 -20.55 13.19 23.28
N SER A 91 -21.44 14.17 23.36
CA SER A 91 -22.10 14.61 24.61
C SER A 91 -23.55 14.12 24.74
N VAL A 92 -24.05 13.33 23.80
CA VAL A 92 -25.44 12.83 23.85
C VAL A 92 -25.54 11.73 24.90
N PRO A 93 -26.49 11.78 25.85
CA PRO A 93 -26.71 10.70 26.80
C PRO A 93 -26.95 9.36 26.09
N GLN A 94 -26.40 8.26 26.60
CA GLN A 94 -26.48 6.95 25.92
C GLN A 94 -27.92 6.54 25.62
N ASN A 95 -28.84 6.71 26.58
CA ASN A 95 -30.26 6.39 26.43
C ASN A 95 -31.00 7.21 25.35
N GLU A 96 -30.40 8.29 24.84
CA GLU A 96 -30.96 9.14 23.77
C GLU A 96 -30.35 8.85 22.39
N LEU A 97 -29.29 8.04 22.30
CA LEU A 97 -28.52 7.83 21.07
C LEU A 97 -29.37 7.25 19.93
N LEU A 98 -30.22 6.27 20.21
CA LEU A 98 -31.06 5.63 19.19
C LEU A 98 -32.10 6.60 18.58
N GLY A 99 -32.43 7.70 19.28
CA GLY A 99 -33.28 8.77 18.75
C GLY A 99 -32.51 9.90 18.07
N ASN A 100 -31.17 9.88 18.09
CA ASN A 100 -30.34 10.98 17.60
C ASN A 100 -29.99 10.81 16.11
N GLY A 101 -30.37 11.77 15.27
CA GLY A 101 -30.13 11.72 13.83
C GLY A 101 -28.65 11.67 13.42
N ASN A 102 -27.74 12.32 14.17
CA ASN A 102 -26.30 12.26 13.88
C ASN A 102 -25.72 10.87 14.20
N PHE A 103 -26.18 10.26 15.28
CA PHE A 103 -25.81 8.90 15.66
C PHE A 103 -26.27 7.90 14.59
N LEU A 104 -27.55 7.94 14.20
CA LEU A 104 -28.10 7.06 13.16
C LEU A 104 -27.37 7.23 11.81
N ALA A 105 -27.12 8.47 11.39
CA ALA A 105 -26.35 8.73 10.18
C ALA A 105 -24.92 8.13 10.24
N GLN A 106 -24.27 8.21 11.41
CA GLN A 106 -22.95 7.60 11.60
C GLN A 106 -23.01 6.07 11.61
N ALA A 107 -24.03 5.47 12.21
CA ALA A 107 -24.26 4.03 12.22
C ALA A 107 -24.37 3.48 10.79
N TYR A 108 -25.21 4.09 9.95
CA TYR A 108 -25.34 3.69 8.55
C TYR A 108 -24.09 3.98 7.71
N THR A 109 -23.33 5.03 8.03
CA THR A 109 -22.03 5.29 7.38
C THR A 109 -21.03 4.17 7.67
N ILE A 110 -20.99 3.66 8.91
CA ILE A 110 -20.14 2.53 9.30
C ILE A 110 -20.60 1.25 8.58
N LEU A 111 -21.91 0.98 8.54
CA LEU A 111 -22.47 -0.16 7.81
C LEU A 111 -22.08 -0.14 6.32
N ALA A 112 -22.16 1.03 5.67
CA ALA A 112 -21.75 1.20 4.28
C ALA A 112 -20.26 0.90 4.09
N GLY A 113 -19.39 1.38 4.99
CA GLY A 113 -17.96 1.09 4.98
C GLY A 113 -17.66 -0.40 5.15
N LEU A 114 -18.34 -1.07 6.08
CA LEU A 114 -18.23 -2.52 6.29
C LEU A 114 -18.70 -3.30 5.04
N ASN A 115 -19.77 -2.85 4.38
CA ASN A 115 -20.21 -3.45 3.13
C ASN A 115 -19.15 -3.37 2.02
N VAL A 116 -18.42 -2.26 1.89
CA VAL A 116 -17.31 -2.14 0.92
C VAL A 116 -16.19 -3.14 1.25
N VAL A 117 -15.84 -3.29 2.53
CA VAL A 117 -14.84 -4.27 2.98
C VAL A 117 -15.29 -5.70 2.63
N VAL A 118 -16.53 -6.07 2.93
CA VAL A 118 -17.08 -7.39 2.62
C VAL A 118 -17.12 -7.65 1.10
N GLN A 119 -17.49 -6.65 0.29
CA GLN A 119 -17.45 -6.76 -1.18
C GLN A 119 -16.02 -6.92 -1.73
N SER A 120 -15.03 -6.34 -1.05
CA SER A 120 -13.61 -6.45 -1.42
C SER A 120 -13.03 -7.84 -1.15
N LEU A 121 -13.72 -8.72 -0.42
CA LEU A 121 -13.33 -10.13 -0.24
C LEU A 121 -13.40 -10.95 -1.54
N SER A 122 -13.83 -10.35 -2.65
CA SER A 122 -13.83 -11.00 -3.97
C SER A 122 -12.43 -11.18 -4.56
N SER A 123 -11.42 -10.40 -4.13
CA SER A 123 -10.02 -10.61 -4.51
C SER A 123 -9.06 -10.08 -3.44
N GLN A 124 -7.88 -10.68 -3.36
CA GLN A 124 -6.84 -10.22 -2.42
C GLN A 124 -6.39 -8.79 -2.71
N GLU A 125 -6.29 -8.40 -3.99
CA GLU A 125 -5.85 -7.06 -4.39
C GLU A 125 -6.85 -5.99 -3.93
N LEU A 126 -8.14 -6.23 -4.14
CA LEU A 126 -9.18 -5.31 -3.68
C LEU A 126 -9.18 -5.20 -2.16
N LEU A 127 -9.08 -6.33 -1.46
CA LEU A 127 -8.98 -6.34 0.00
C LEU A 127 -7.76 -5.56 0.49
N ALA A 128 -6.58 -5.75 -0.10
CA ALA A 128 -5.37 -5.03 0.28
C ALA A 128 -5.51 -3.52 0.05
N ASN A 129 -6.04 -3.11 -1.09
CA ASN A 129 -6.32 -1.70 -1.39
C ASN A 129 -7.31 -1.09 -0.39
N GLN A 130 -8.37 -1.82 -0.06
CA GLN A 130 -9.38 -1.37 0.89
C GLN A 130 -8.84 -1.26 2.31
N LEU A 131 -8.02 -2.22 2.75
CA LEU A 131 -7.34 -2.20 4.05
C LEU A 131 -6.38 -1.01 4.18
N ASN A 132 -5.65 -0.67 3.11
CA ASN A 132 -4.78 0.51 3.07
C ASN A 132 -5.58 1.80 3.24
N ALA A 133 -6.67 1.96 2.47
CA ALA A 133 -7.54 3.12 2.56
C ALA A 133 -8.19 3.25 3.95
N LEU A 134 -8.68 2.14 4.50
CA LEU A 134 -9.35 2.09 5.80
C LEU A 134 -8.39 2.44 6.95
N GLY A 135 -7.19 1.85 6.95
CA GLY A 135 -6.18 2.11 7.98
C GLY A 135 -5.69 3.56 7.95
N GLY A 136 -5.40 4.11 6.78
CA GLY A 136 -5.00 5.52 6.65
C GLY A 136 -6.09 6.49 7.14
N ALA A 137 -7.35 6.23 6.81
CA ALA A 137 -8.47 7.05 7.26
C ALA A 137 -8.71 6.98 8.77
N HIS A 138 -8.49 5.82 9.39
CA HIS A 138 -8.73 5.60 10.82
C HIS A 138 -7.51 5.97 11.69
N GLN A 139 -6.29 5.91 11.15
CA GLN A 139 -5.10 6.37 11.84
C GLN A 139 -5.21 7.86 12.19
N ALA A 140 -5.68 8.69 11.25
CA ALA A 140 -5.88 10.12 11.48
C ALA A 140 -6.91 10.43 12.58
N ARG A 141 -7.77 9.45 12.91
CA ARG A 141 -8.80 9.55 13.95
C ARG A 141 -8.35 8.98 15.30
N GLY A 142 -7.10 8.53 15.41
CA GLY A 142 -6.56 7.92 16.63
C GLY A 142 -7.05 6.49 16.86
N ALA A 143 -7.55 5.80 15.83
CA ALA A 143 -7.98 4.42 15.97
C ALA A 143 -6.79 3.49 16.23
N THR A 144 -7.02 2.45 17.03
CA THR A 144 -6.02 1.44 17.40
C THR A 144 -6.52 0.05 17.02
N PRO A 145 -5.63 -0.95 16.85
CA PRO A 145 -6.04 -2.33 16.57
C PRO A 145 -7.11 -2.87 17.53
N ILE A 146 -6.96 -2.61 18.82
CA ILE A 146 -7.89 -3.09 19.86
C ILE A 146 -9.32 -2.53 19.67
N MET A 147 -9.47 -1.30 19.14
CA MET A 147 -10.79 -0.75 18.83
C MET A 147 -11.49 -1.54 17.70
N PHE A 148 -10.74 -2.04 16.72
CA PHE A 148 -11.29 -2.88 15.65
C PHE A 148 -11.64 -4.27 16.15
N GLU A 149 -10.84 -4.84 17.07
CA GLU A 149 -11.14 -6.12 17.73
C GLU A 149 -12.46 -6.04 18.50
N GLN A 150 -12.59 -5.03 19.38
CA GLN A 150 -13.80 -4.79 20.17
C GLN A 150 -15.03 -4.52 19.30
N PHE A 151 -14.87 -3.76 18.20
CA PHE A 151 -15.94 -3.55 17.23
C PHE A 151 -16.36 -4.87 16.58
N GLY A 152 -15.40 -5.73 16.23
CA GLY A 152 -15.65 -7.05 15.65
C GLY A 152 -16.44 -7.97 16.60
N GLU A 153 -16.08 -7.99 17.88
CA GLU A 153 -16.81 -8.76 18.89
C GLU A 153 -18.28 -8.31 19.00
N ILE A 154 -18.51 -7.01 19.13
CA ILE A 154 -19.87 -6.43 19.18
C ILE A 154 -20.64 -6.74 17.89
N LEU A 155 -20.01 -6.59 16.72
CA LEU A 155 -20.63 -6.89 15.44
C LEU A 155 -21.11 -8.34 15.38
N THR A 156 -20.26 -9.30 15.74
CA THR A 156 -20.66 -10.73 15.73
C THR A 156 -21.78 -11.05 16.72
N GLY A 157 -21.81 -10.39 17.88
CA GLY A 157 -22.92 -10.52 18.83
C GLY A 157 -24.24 -10.02 18.24
N VAL A 158 -24.24 -8.85 17.60
CA VAL A 158 -25.44 -8.32 16.92
C VAL A 158 -25.87 -9.24 15.77
N LEU A 159 -24.93 -9.70 14.94
CA LEU A 159 -25.26 -10.62 13.85
C LEU A 159 -25.88 -11.92 14.36
N ALA A 160 -25.41 -12.45 15.49
CA ALA A 160 -25.98 -13.65 16.10
C ALA A 160 -27.41 -13.45 16.57
N GLU A 161 -27.73 -12.28 17.13
CA GLU A 161 -29.07 -11.95 17.61
C GLU A 161 -30.05 -11.67 16.47
N GLU A 162 -29.68 -10.82 15.51
CA GLU A 162 -30.59 -10.40 14.43
C GLU A 162 -30.84 -11.50 13.39
N LEU A 163 -29.83 -12.34 13.11
CA LEU A 163 -29.97 -13.42 12.12
C LEU A 163 -30.41 -14.76 12.71
N GLY A 164 -30.33 -14.92 14.04
CA GLY A 164 -30.68 -16.16 14.74
C GLY A 164 -30.04 -17.39 14.11
N SER A 165 -30.86 -18.35 13.67
CA SER A 165 -30.39 -19.63 13.10
C SER A 165 -29.59 -19.48 11.80
N ALA A 166 -29.70 -18.35 11.09
CA ALA A 166 -28.89 -18.08 9.91
C ALA A 166 -27.42 -17.71 10.25
N PHE A 167 -27.13 -17.32 11.49
CA PHE A 167 -25.76 -17.14 12.00
C PHE A 167 -25.27 -18.39 12.74
N ASN A 168 -25.28 -19.52 12.03
CA ASN A 168 -24.90 -20.83 12.53
C ASN A 168 -23.39 -20.91 12.89
N ALA A 169 -22.94 -22.06 13.40
CA ALA A 169 -21.55 -22.25 13.84
C ALA A 169 -20.51 -22.02 12.72
N GLU A 170 -20.85 -22.37 11.48
CA GLU A 170 -20.03 -22.10 10.30
C GLU A 170 -19.87 -20.60 10.04
N ALA A 171 -20.98 -19.84 10.06
CA ALA A 171 -20.96 -18.39 9.93
C ALA A 171 -20.16 -17.73 11.06
N GLN A 172 -20.37 -18.15 12.31
CA GLN A 172 -19.60 -17.64 13.47
C GLN A 172 -18.10 -17.85 13.30
N SER A 173 -17.69 -19.05 12.86
CA SER A 173 -16.28 -19.35 12.61
C SER A 173 -15.70 -18.49 11.48
N ALA A 174 -16.42 -18.39 10.35
CA ALA A 174 -15.97 -17.60 9.21
C ALA A 174 -15.84 -16.11 9.57
N TRP A 175 -16.81 -15.53 10.29
CA TRP A 175 -16.75 -14.14 10.74
C TRP A 175 -15.62 -13.89 11.74
N LYS A 176 -15.37 -14.82 12.66
CA LYS A 176 -14.24 -14.73 13.60
C LYS A 176 -12.90 -14.71 12.86
N SER A 177 -12.68 -15.64 11.92
CA SER A 177 -11.50 -15.64 11.06
C SER A 177 -11.40 -14.36 10.23
N GLY A 178 -12.53 -13.92 9.65
CA GLY A 178 -12.65 -12.72 8.84
C GLY A 178 -12.24 -11.45 9.58
N LEU A 179 -12.71 -11.30 10.81
CA LEU A 179 -12.37 -10.16 11.66
C LEU A 179 -10.92 -10.21 12.13
N ALA A 180 -10.40 -11.38 12.50
CA ALA A 180 -8.99 -11.53 12.83
C ALA A 180 -8.07 -11.14 11.65
N ALA A 181 -8.43 -11.58 10.44
CA ALA A 181 -7.77 -11.21 9.20
C ALA A 181 -7.85 -9.70 8.92
N LEU A 182 -9.03 -9.10 9.11
CA LEU A 182 -9.25 -7.66 8.96
C LEU A 182 -8.38 -6.86 9.93
N VAL A 183 -8.38 -7.23 11.21
CA VAL A 183 -7.59 -6.59 12.27
C VAL A 183 -6.10 -6.72 11.97
N ALA A 184 -5.63 -7.92 11.61
CA ALA A 184 -4.22 -8.13 11.24
C ALA A 184 -3.82 -7.31 10.00
N GLY A 185 -4.73 -7.18 9.03
CA GLY A 185 -4.56 -6.35 7.85
C GLY A 185 -4.48 -4.87 8.18
N ILE A 186 -5.49 -4.35 8.89
CA ILE A 186 -5.59 -2.93 9.21
C ILE A 186 -4.51 -2.47 10.20
N SER A 187 -4.05 -3.35 11.10
CA SER A 187 -2.94 -3.04 12.01
C SER A 187 -1.65 -2.70 11.27
N LYS A 188 -1.45 -3.28 10.07
CA LYS A 188 -0.31 -2.94 9.21
C LYS A 188 -0.46 -1.55 8.57
N THR A 189 -1.69 -1.06 8.45
CA THR A 189 -2.09 0.14 7.72
C THR A 189 -2.59 1.28 8.60
N LEU A 190 -2.68 1.09 9.93
CA LEU A 190 -2.89 2.13 10.93
C LEU A 190 -1.62 2.99 11.10
N LYS A 191 -1.18 3.56 9.98
CA LYS A 191 -0.04 4.45 9.83
C LYS A 191 -0.51 5.66 9.02
N LYS A 192 0.23 6.77 9.04
CA LYS A 192 -0.09 7.91 8.19
C LYS A 192 -0.12 7.43 6.74
N SER A 193 -0.97 8.01 5.89
CA SER A 193 -1.09 7.60 4.48
C SER A 193 0.25 7.61 3.72
N GLU A 194 1.13 8.55 4.06
CA GLU A 194 2.49 8.64 3.54
C GLU A 194 3.40 7.46 3.91
N ASP A 195 3.08 6.71 4.96
CA ASP A 195 3.85 5.55 5.43
C ASP A 195 3.29 4.22 4.91
N LEU A 196 2.22 4.27 4.13
CA LEU A 196 1.63 3.10 3.47
C LEU A 196 2.42 2.78 2.21
N ALA A 197 2.82 1.52 2.08
CA ALA A 197 3.51 1.04 0.88
C ALA A 197 2.49 0.79 -0.23
N ASP A 198 2.76 1.31 -1.42
CA ASP A 198 1.97 0.99 -2.61
C ASP A 198 2.05 -0.52 -2.90
N PRO A 199 0.92 -1.21 -3.14
CA PRO A 199 0.92 -2.66 -3.32
C PRO A 199 1.74 -3.16 -4.51
N GLN A 200 1.95 -2.33 -5.53
CA GLN A 200 2.66 -2.73 -6.74
C GLN A 200 4.13 -2.31 -6.68
N THR A 201 4.41 -1.05 -6.36
CA THR A 201 5.78 -0.54 -6.32
C THR A 201 6.50 -0.84 -5.01
N LYS A 202 5.74 -1.07 -3.93
CA LYS A 202 6.24 -1.27 -2.55
C LYS A 202 6.88 -0.03 -1.92
N PHE A 203 6.87 1.12 -2.59
CA PHE A 203 7.33 2.39 -2.00
C PHE A 203 6.24 3.04 -1.15
N THR A 204 6.66 3.73 -0.09
CA THR A 204 5.79 4.63 0.68
C THR A 204 5.93 6.07 0.17
N GLY A 205 4.90 6.90 0.36
CA GLY A 205 4.96 8.32 0.01
C GLY A 205 6.09 9.07 0.73
N ARG A 206 6.37 8.73 2.00
CA ARG A 206 7.50 9.28 2.76
C ARG A 206 8.84 8.92 2.11
N GLN A 207 9.03 7.65 1.78
CA GLN A 207 10.24 7.17 1.11
C GLN A 207 10.50 7.90 -0.20
N ILE A 208 9.48 8.04 -1.04
CA ILE A 208 9.56 8.74 -2.34
C ILE A 208 10.03 10.19 -2.12
N ARG A 209 9.33 10.94 -1.27
CA ARG A 209 9.65 12.35 -1.02
C ARG A 209 11.02 12.55 -0.42
N ASP A 210 11.40 11.75 0.58
CA ASP A 210 12.70 11.89 1.24
C ASP A 210 13.85 11.53 0.29
N ALA A 211 13.70 10.46 -0.53
CA ALA A 211 14.70 10.06 -1.50
C ALA A 211 14.86 11.11 -2.61
N GLN A 212 13.76 11.61 -3.19
CA GLN A 212 13.79 12.66 -4.22
C GLN A 212 14.39 13.96 -3.67
N ARG A 213 13.96 14.42 -2.48
CA ARG A 213 14.52 15.62 -1.82
C ARG A 213 16.01 15.47 -1.56
N THR A 214 16.42 14.34 -0.99
CA THR A 214 17.84 14.07 -0.72
C THR A 214 18.63 14.08 -2.02
N TRP A 215 18.13 13.38 -3.05
CA TRP A 215 18.84 13.25 -4.32
C TRP A 215 19.01 14.58 -5.02
N GLU A 216 17.98 15.44 -5.04
CA GLU A 216 18.05 16.78 -5.61
C GLU A 216 19.18 17.61 -5.00
N ASN A 217 19.40 17.48 -3.68
CA ASN A 217 20.47 18.19 -2.98
C ASN A 217 21.88 17.67 -3.30
N ILE A 218 22.03 16.41 -3.74
CA ILE A 218 23.34 15.77 -3.92
C ILE A 218 23.68 15.43 -5.37
N ARG A 219 22.71 15.45 -6.29
CA ARG A 219 22.87 15.00 -7.68
C ARG A 219 23.85 15.83 -8.49
N GLY A 220 24.18 17.05 -8.04
CA GLY A 220 25.27 17.85 -8.63
C GLY A 220 26.64 17.18 -8.54
N GLY A 221 26.87 16.35 -7.51
CA GLY A 221 28.10 15.57 -7.31
C GLY A 221 27.96 14.08 -7.65
N ARG A 222 26.93 13.67 -8.40
CA ARG A 222 26.58 12.26 -8.59
C ARG A 222 27.68 11.41 -9.23
N ASN A 223 28.45 11.95 -10.18
CA ASN A 223 29.53 11.19 -10.83
C ASN A 223 30.65 10.90 -9.83
N ALA A 224 31.07 11.89 -9.04
CA ALA A 224 32.09 11.69 -8.01
C ALA A 224 31.61 10.70 -6.93
N MET A 225 30.32 10.77 -6.55
CA MET A 225 29.71 9.79 -5.64
C MET A 225 29.76 8.38 -6.22
N VAL A 226 29.29 8.16 -7.45
CA VAL A 226 29.30 6.85 -8.11
C VAL A 226 30.71 6.31 -8.32
N SER A 227 31.66 7.18 -8.70
CA SER A 227 33.08 6.82 -8.81
C SER A 227 33.64 6.32 -7.47
N SER A 228 33.38 7.05 -6.38
CA SER A 228 33.79 6.63 -5.03
C SER A 228 33.19 5.29 -4.59
N ILE A 229 31.94 5.01 -4.97
CA ILE A 229 31.27 3.73 -4.72
C ILE A 229 31.93 2.61 -5.50
N PHE A 230 32.21 2.80 -6.79
CA PHE A 230 32.90 1.80 -7.60
C PHE A 230 34.31 1.50 -7.09
N ILE A 231 35.08 2.53 -6.72
CA ILE A 231 36.42 2.35 -6.16
C ILE A 231 36.35 1.51 -4.88
N LYS A 232 35.43 1.82 -3.96
CA LYS A 232 35.23 1.02 -2.75
C LYS A 232 34.80 -0.42 -3.08
N LEU A 233 33.82 -0.59 -3.98
CA LEU A 233 33.33 -1.90 -4.40
C LEU A 233 34.45 -2.77 -4.99
N PHE A 234 35.34 -2.20 -5.81
CA PHE A 234 36.45 -2.96 -6.38
C PHE A 234 37.57 -3.23 -5.38
N LYS A 235 37.75 -2.39 -4.35
CA LYS A 235 38.68 -2.67 -3.26
C LYS A 235 38.16 -3.77 -2.33
N GLU A 236 36.88 -3.73 -1.99
CA GLU A 236 36.23 -4.70 -1.10
C GLU A 236 35.97 -6.04 -1.80
N THR A 237 35.57 -5.98 -3.08
CA THR A 237 35.25 -7.17 -3.89
C THR A 237 35.92 -7.09 -5.28
N PRO A 238 37.25 -7.30 -5.40
CA PRO A 238 38.01 -7.14 -6.65
C PRO A 238 37.46 -7.93 -7.84
N ARG A 239 36.85 -9.09 -7.57
CA ARG A 239 36.24 -9.94 -8.60
C ARG A 239 35.08 -9.27 -9.35
N VAL A 240 34.51 -8.17 -8.84
CA VAL A 240 33.44 -7.43 -9.50
C VAL A 240 33.96 -6.63 -10.69
N GLN A 241 35.21 -6.17 -10.67
CA GLN A 241 35.77 -5.36 -11.75
C GLN A 241 35.79 -6.10 -13.09
N LYS A 242 35.88 -7.44 -13.08
CA LYS A 242 35.84 -8.27 -14.29
C LYS A 242 34.57 -8.12 -15.13
N TYR A 243 33.46 -7.67 -14.52
CA TYR A 243 32.22 -7.42 -15.26
C TYR A 243 32.31 -6.20 -16.19
N PHE A 244 33.39 -5.42 -16.07
CA PHE A 244 33.63 -4.19 -16.83
C PHE A 244 34.82 -4.35 -17.78
N ALA A 245 34.65 -5.14 -18.85
CA ALA A 245 35.72 -5.58 -19.76
C ALA A 245 36.67 -4.47 -20.23
N LYS A 246 36.17 -3.25 -20.47
CA LYS A 246 36.96 -2.11 -20.97
C LYS A 246 38.01 -1.59 -19.98
N PHE A 247 37.82 -1.81 -18.69
CA PHE A 247 38.75 -1.40 -17.64
C PHE A 247 38.99 -2.52 -16.61
N ALA A 248 38.75 -3.78 -17.00
CA ALA A 248 38.87 -4.93 -16.12
C ALA A 248 40.31 -5.12 -15.57
N ASN A 249 41.31 -4.71 -16.35
CA ASN A 249 42.74 -4.86 -16.03
C ASN A 249 43.39 -3.54 -15.58
N VAL A 250 42.62 -2.47 -15.40
CA VAL A 250 43.15 -1.19 -14.90
C VAL A 250 43.25 -1.29 -13.38
N ALA A 251 44.39 -0.92 -12.81
CA ALA A 251 44.54 -0.89 -11.35
C ALA A 251 43.49 0.06 -10.73
N VAL A 252 42.87 -0.34 -9.61
CA VAL A 252 41.75 0.41 -9.01
C VAL A 252 42.13 1.87 -8.72
N ASP A 253 43.35 2.11 -8.23
CA ASP A 253 43.85 3.47 -7.93
C ASP A 253 44.16 4.31 -9.19
N ALA A 254 44.18 3.69 -10.38
CA ALA A 254 44.38 4.33 -11.68
C ALA A 254 43.08 4.43 -12.50
N LEU A 255 41.93 4.07 -11.93
CA LEU A 255 40.63 4.17 -12.62
C LEU A 255 40.19 5.62 -12.84
N ALA A 256 40.46 6.50 -11.87
CA ALA A 256 40.14 7.92 -11.99
C ALA A 256 40.88 8.52 -13.19
N GLY A 257 40.14 9.12 -14.12
CA GLY A 257 40.69 9.65 -15.38
C GLY A 257 40.79 8.64 -16.53
N ASN A 258 40.45 7.36 -16.32
CA ASN A 258 40.26 6.42 -17.44
C ASN A 258 38.94 6.74 -18.17
N ALA A 259 39.02 7.03 -19.48
CA ALA A 259 37.87 7.50 -20.24
C ALA A 259 36.69 6.51 -20.31
N ASP A 260 36.93 5.20 -20.35
CA ASP A 260 35.87 4.20 -20.36
C ASP A 260 35.23 4.02 -18.98
N TYR A 261 36.03 4.13 -17.92
CA TYR A 261 35.54 4.14 -16.54
C TYR A 261 34.65 5.37 -16.27
N GLU A 262 35.11 6.58 -16.62
CA GLU A 262 34.33 7.81 -16.41
C GLU A 262 33.00 7.79 -17.18
N LYS A 263 32.99 7.22 -18.40
CA LYS A 263 31.73 6.98 -19.15
C LYS A 263 30.80 6.03 -18.41
N GLN A 264 31.33 4.94 -17.84
CA GLN A 264 30.51 4.00 -17.06
C GLN A 264 29.97 4.64 -15.78
N VAL A 265 30.77 5.46 -15.09
CA VAL A 265 30.35 6.24 -13.93
C VAL A 265 29.17 7.15 -14.29
N ALA A 266 29.28 7.91 -15.39
CA ALA A 266 28.21 8.78 -15.86
C ALA A 266 26.92 8.00 -16.18
N LEU A 267 27.02 6.87 -16.89
CA LEU A 267 25.86 6.02 -17.21
C LEU A 267 25.13 5.51 -15.97
N VAL A 268 25.87 5.10 -14.94
CA VAL A 268 25.28 4.63 -13.68
C VAL A 268 24.67 5.79 -12.90
N ALA A 269 25.33 6.95 -12.88
CA ALA A 269 24.80 8.14 -12.23
C ALA A 269 23.50 8.63 -12.88
N ASP A 270 23.42 8.65 -14.20
CA ASP A 270 22.22 9.02 -14.94
C ASP A 270 21.10 7.97 -14.77
N ARG A 271 21.45 6.68 -14.63
CA ARG A 271 20.47 5.64 -14.31
C ARG A 271 19.88 5.81 -12.92
N LEU A 272 20.71 6.10 -11.91
CA LEU A 272 20.23 6.41 -10.56
C LEU A 272 19.32 7.64 -10.58
N ASP A 273 19.73 8.70 -11.29
CA ASP A 273 18.95 9.92 -11.46
C ASP A 273 17.56 9.64 -12.06
N SER A 274 17.52 8.89 -13.16
CA SER A 274 16.28 8.48 -13.81
C SER A 274 15.38 7.61 -12.91
N MET A 275 15.96 6.67 -12.16
CA MET A 275 15.19 5.82 -11.25
C MET A 275 14.61 6.60 -10.08
N ILE A 276 15.37 7.53 -9.50
CA ILE A 276 14.91 8.34 -8.36
C ILE A 276 13.85 9.36 -8.81
N ALA A 277 14.06 9.98 -9.98
CA ALA A 277 13.09 10.91 -10.55
C ALA A 277 11.73 10.25 -10.85
N ALA A 278 11.71 8.96 -11.22
CA ALA A 278 10.49 8.24 -11.54
C ALA A 278 9.76 7.61 -10.33
N LEU A 279 10.25 7.79 -9.10
CA LEU A 279 9.71 7.10 -7.92
C LEU A 279 8.20 7.33 -7.69
N ASP A 280 7.66 8.48 -8.09
CA ASP A 280 6.25 8.86 -8.05
C ASP A 280 5.45 8.48 -9.32
N ASP A 281 6.12 8.09 -10.40
CA ASP A 281 5.50 7.52 -11.59
C ASP A 281 5.62 5.98 -11.57
N LYS A 282 4.52 5.35 -11.13
CA LYS A 282 4.41 3.90 -11.01
C LYS A 282 4.80 3.14 -12.28
N LEU A 283 4.35 3.57 -13.46
CA LEU A 283 4.62 2.85 -14.70
C LEU A 283 6.10 2.97 -15.08
N GLN A 284 6.65 4.18 -14.96
CA GLN A 284 8.06 4.41 -15.28
C GLN A 284 8.99 3.69 -14.31
N ILE A 285 8.73 3.69 -13.00
CA ILE A 285 9.63 3.04 -12.04
C ILE A 285 9.63 1.53 -12.17
N LEU A 286 8.45 0.91 -12.39
CA LEU A 286 8.35 -0.52 -12.67
C LEU A 286 9.08 -0.86 -13.98
N GLY A 287 8.92 -0.04 -15.02
CA GLY A 287 9.66 -0.18 -16.28
C GLY A 287 11.18 -0.08 -16.09
N ASN A 288 11.65 0.89 -15.33
CA ASN A 288 13.07 1.10 -15.04
C ASN A 288 13.67 -0.08 -14.25
N MET A 289 12.97 -0.59 -13.22
CA MET A 289 13.41 -1.76 -12.46
C MET A 289 13.48 -3.00 -13.33
N ASN A 290 12.48 -3.23 -14.19
CA ASN A 290 12.48 -4.34 -15.14
C ASN A 290 13.62 -4.23 -16.16
N TYR A 291 13.85 -3.04 -16.72
CA TYR A 291 14.98 -2.79 -17.60
C TYR A 291 16.31 -3.16 -16.93
N MET A 292 16.51 -2.70 -15.69
CA MET A 292 17.72 -3.02 -14.91
C MET A 292 17.82 -4.54 -14.66
N ARG A 293 16.74 -5.19 -14.23
CA ARG A 293 16.67 -6.63 -14.01
C ARG A 293 17.10 -7.43 -15.24
N TYR A 294 16.45 -7.21 -16.39
CA TYR A 294 16.67 -8.03 -17.58
C TYR A 294 18.05 -7.79 -18.19
N THR A 295 18.47 -6.52 -18.28
CA THR A 295 19.78 -6.20 -18.85
C THR A 295 20.94 -6.70 -18.01
N HIS A 296 20.79 -6.77 -16.68
CA HIS A 296 21.87 -7.25 -15.80
C HIS A 296 21.79 -8.75 -15.51
N ALA A 297 20.61 -9.38 -15.61
CA ALA A 297 20.47 -10.82 -15.65
C ALA A 297 21.22 -11.43 -16.85
N ALA A 298 21.14 -10.79 -18.03
CA ALA A 298 21.90 -11.19 -19.22
C ALA A 298 23.43 -11.14 -19.04
N ARG A 299 23.91 -10.37 -18.04
CA ARG A 299 25.33 -10.25 -17.69
C ARG A 299 25.73 -11.15 -16.52
N SER A 300 24.80 -11.96 -16.02
CA SER A 300 25.01 -12.89 -14.89
C SER A 300 25.61 -12.21 -13.65
N ILE A 301 25.17 -10.97 -13.37
CA ILE A 301 25.58 -10.24 -12.17
C ILE A 301 24.82 -10.83 -10.98
N PRO A 302 25.51 -11.40 -9.98
CA PRO A 302 24.85 -12.04 -8.85
C PRO A 302 24.24 -11.00 -7.91
N ARG A 303 23.18 -11.40 -7.18
CA ARG A 303 22.48 -10.53 -6.21
C ARG A 303 23.42 -9.88 -5.20
N GLY A 304 24.44 -10.59 -4.73
CA GLY A 304 25.42 -10.05 -3.76
C GLY A 304 26.12 -8.77 -4.24
N VAL A 305 26.37 -8.61 -5.55
CA VAL A 305 26.97 -7.38 -6.09
C VAL A 305 26.01 -6.19 -5.98
N TRP A 306 24.71 -6.43 -6.13
CA TRP A 306 23.69 -5.39 -5.92
C TRP A 306 23.52 -5.04 -4.44
N GLU A 307 23.65 -6.03 -3.55
CA GLU A 307 23.63 -5.82 -2.10
C GLU A 307 24.82 -4.95 -1.67
N ASP A 308 26.03 -5.28 -2.14
CA ASP A 308 27.24 -4.47 -1.88
C ASP A 308 27.11 -3.05 -2.42
N PHE A 309 26.63 -2.90 -3.66
CA PHE A 309 26.45 -1.57 -4.27
C PHE A 309 25.39 -0.74 -3.52
N GLY A 310 24.25 -1.34 -3.16
CA GLY A 310 23.21 -0.70 -2.37
C GLY A 310 23.70 -0.28 -0.98
N ARG A 311 24.47 -1.13 -0.30
CA ARG A 311 25.12 -0.78 0.98
C ARG A 311 26.06 0.41 0.82
N LEU A 312 26.91 0.42 -0.21
CA LEU A 312 27.84 1.52 -0.44
C LEU A 312 27.15 2.84 -0.79
N ILE A 313 26.00 2.81 -1.50
CA ILE A 313 25.14 4.01 -1.65
C ILE A 313 24.70 4.49 -0.27
N PHE A 314 24.18 3.58 0.57
CA PHE A 314 23.71 3.90 1.91
C PHE A 314 24.82 4.48 2.80
N ASP A 315 26.04 3.94 2.72
CA ASP A 315 27.20 4.43 3.48
C ASP A 315 27.59 5.86 3.06
N VAL A 316 27.56 6.16 1.76
CA VAL A 316 27.83 7.52 1.25
C VAL A 316 26.71 8.50 1.62
N LEU A 317 25.46 8.06 1.64
CA LEU A 317 24.35 8.89 2.11
C LEU A 317 24.47 9.16 3.63
N SER A 318 24.85 8.15 4.41
CA SER A 318 25.06 8.29 5.86
C SER A 318 26.17 9.30 6.20
N SER A 319 27.24 9.35 5.40
CA SER A 319 28.32 10.32 5.62
C SER A 319 27.97 11.77 5.25
N LYS A 320 26.82 12.01 4.60
CA LYS A 320 26.34 13.35 4.24
C LYS A 320 25.45 14.00 5.30
N GLY A 321 25.32 13.40 6.49
CA GLY A 321 24.61 14.00 7.62
C GLY A 321 23.09 13.97 7.51
N LEU A 322 22.53 13.00 6.77
CA LEU A 322 21.09 12.77 6.69
C LEU A 322 20.52 12.41 8.07
N SER A 323 19.26 12.78 8.29
CA SER A 323 18.53 12.38 9.50
C SER A 323 18.28 10.86 9.54
N ALA A 324 18.01 10.32 10.73
CA ALA A 324 17.68 8.91 10.90
C ALA A 324 16.44 8.51 10.06
N ASP A 325 15.45 9.40 9.95
CA ASP A 325 14.25 9.17 9.15
C ASP A 325 14.56 9.13 7.65
N GLU A 326 15.39 10.05 7.15
CA GLU A 326 15.82 10.04 5.75
C GLU A 326 16.62 8.77 5.43
N LEU A 327 17.50 8.35 6.33
CA LEU A 327 18.24 7.08 6.18
C LEU A 327 17.30 5.88 6.18
N ASN A 328 16.28 5.85 7.05
CA ASN A 328 15.27 4.79 7.03
C ASN A 328 14.49 4.78 5.70
N SER A 329 14.14 5.95 5.17
CA SER A 329 13.53 6.09 3.85
C SER A 329 14.42 5.52 2.74
N TRP A 330 15.70 5.88 2.72
CA TRP A 330 16.67 5.36 1.75
C TRP A 330 16.90 3.85 1.86
N ARG A 331 16.96 3.31 3.07
CA ARG A 331 17.05 1.85 3.29
C ARG A 331 15.87 1.13 2.65
N GLY A 332 14.67 1.68 2.81
CA GLY A 332 13.46 1.17 2.17
C GLY A 332 13.53 1.21 0.64
N VAL A 333 13.88 2.37 0.07
CA VAL A 333 14.00 2.56 -1.39
C VAL A 333 15.02 1.59 -1.99
N LEU A 334 16.21 1.48 -1.41
CA LEU A 334 17.26 0.58 -1.88
C LEU A 334 16.85 -0.90 -1.75
N GLY A 335 16.09 -1.25 -0.71
CA GLY A 335 15.54 -2.59 -0.55
C GLY A 335 14.54 -2.96 -1.65
N VAL A 336 13.67 -2.03 -2.04
CA VAL A 336 12.73 -2.22 -3.16
C VAL A 336 13.48 -2.36 -4.48
N PHE A 337 14.45 -1.47 -4.76
CA PHE A 337 15.29 -1.57 -5.97
C PHE A 337 16.03 -2.90 -6.04
N LEU A 338 16.67 -3.33 -4.94
CA LEU A 338 17.37 -4.61 -4.89
C LEU A 338 16.45 -5.79 -5.21
N ASN A 339 15.25 -5.81 -4.62
CA ASN A 339 14.30 -6.91 -4.84
C ASN A 339 13.68 -6.88 -6.24
N GLY A 340 13.50 -5.69 -6.82
CA GLY A 340 13.03 -5.52 -8.20
C GLY A 340 14.08 -5.89 -9.24
N ILE A 341 15.33 -5.49 -9.04
CA ILE A 341 16.45 -5.70 -9.98
C ILE A 341 17.04 -7.12 -9.88
N ALA A 342 17.19 -7.63 -8.67
CA ALA A 342 17.86 -8.91 -8.41
C ALA A 342 17.07 -9.72 -7.36
N PRO A 343 15.87 -10.24 -7.70
CA PRO A 343 15.00 -10.97 -6.78
C PRO A 343 15.72 -12.16 -6.13
N LYS A 344 15.26 -12.55 -4.93
CA LYS A 344 15.69 -13.82 -4.30
C LYS A 344 15.22 -14.99 -5.18
N LYS A 345 16.08 -15.99 -5.34
CA LYS A 345 15.74 -17.24 -6.04
C LYS A 345 14.90 -18.15 -5.16
#